data_AF-A0A941CXB5-F1
#
_entry.id   AF-A0A941CXB5-F1
#
_cell.length_a   1.000
_cell.length_b   1.000
_cell.length_c   1.000
_cell.angle_alpha   90.00
_cell.angle_beta   90.00
_cell.angle_gamma   90.00
#
_symmetry.space_group_name_H-M   'P 1'
#
loop_
_entity.id
_entity.type
_entity.pdbx_description
1 polymer ?
#
loop_
_entity_poly.entity_id
_entity_poly.type
_entity_poly.pdbx_seq_one_letter_code
_entity_poly.pdbx_strand_id
1 'polypeptide(L)' 'MTDEPPVPKRPKRPDPMECCRRGCYPCIFDYYDTATERWEARVRAMGLDPEAIPPDVD' A
#
# COMPACT_ATOMS: atom_id res chain seq x y z
N MET A 1 13.19 -2.56 -22.05
CA MET A 1 12.50 -3.79 -21.60
C MET A 1 11.92 -3.45 -20.24
N THR A 2 10.61 -3.34 -20.13
CA THR A 2 9.97 -2.94 -18.88
C THR A 2 9.85 -4.18 -18.01
N ASP A 3 10.78 -4.33 -17.07
CA ASP A 3 10.75 -5.31 -15.98
C ASP A 3 9.75 -4.80 -14.91
N GLU A 4 8.50 -4.56 -15.30
CA GLU A 4 7.48 -4.21 -14.32
C GLU A 4 7.00 -5.51 -13.68
N PRO A 5 7.00 -5.61 -12.34
CA PRO A 5 6.54 -6.82 -11.68
C PRO A 5 5.13 -7.16 -12.17
N PRO A 6 4.79 -8.46 -12.28
CA PRO A 6 3.50 -8.91 -12.80
C PRO A 6 2.31 -8.40 -11.98
N VAL A 7 2.58 -7.93 -10.77
CA VAL A 7 1.62 -7.42 -9.81
C VAL A 7 2.10 -6.07 -9.28
N PRO A 8 1.23 -5.06 -9.13
CA PRO A 8 1.62 -3.79 -8.52
C PRO A 8 2.18 -4.01 -7.11
N LYS A 9 3.24 -3.28 -6.76
CA LYS A 9 3.80 -3.33 -5.41
C LYS A 9 2.79 -2.84 -4.38
N ARG A 10 2.72 -3.53 -3.24
CA ARG A 10 1.91 -3.11 -2.10
C ARG A 10 2.47 -1.80 -1.53
N PRO A 11 1.63 -0.84 -1.10
CA PRO A 11 2.11 0.35 -0.41
C PRO A 11 2.94 -0.01 0.83
N LYS A 12 4.06 0.68 1.03
CA LYS A 12 4.87 0.55 2.25
C LYS A 12 4.14 1.22 3.41
N ARG A 13 4.02 0.50 4.53
CA ARG A 13 3.42 1.06 5.74
C ARG A 13 4.36 2.15 6.30
N PRO A 14 3.85 3.36 6.61
CA PRO A 14 4.66 4.40 7.23
C PRO A 14 5.17 3.99 8.61
N ASP A 15 6.36 4.48 8.98
CA ASP A 15 6.87 4.32 10.34
C ASP A 15 6.13 5.25 11.33
N PRO A 16 5.90 4.85 12.59
CA PRO A 16 5.32 5.73 13.61
C PRO A 16 6.06 7.07 13.84
N MET A 17 7.32 7.18 13.45
CA MET A 17 8.12 8.41 13.49
C MET A 17 7.87 9.34 12.30
N GLU A 18 7.33 8.84 11.18
CA GLU A 18 6.92 9.66 10.03
C GLU A 18 5.59 10.38 10.29
N CYS A 19 4.80 9.91 11.27
CA CYS A 19 3.64 10.63 11.74
C CYS A 19 4.05 11.93 12.44
N CYS A 20 3.50 13.07 12.01
CA CYS A 20 3.82 14.38 12.58
C CYS A 20 3.41 14.54 14.07
N ARG A 21 2.53 13.66 14.58
CA ARG A 21 1.96 13.68 15.95
C ARG A 21 1.29 14.98 16.36
N ARG A 22 0.82 15.78 15.40
CA ARG A 22 0.13 17.06 15.63
C ARG A 22 -1.39 16.99 15.44
N GLY A 23 -1.94 15.79 15.24
CA GLY A 23 -3.37 15.60 14.95
C GLY A 23 -3.76 16.05 13.54
N CYS A 24 -2.87 15.89 12.55
CA CYS A 24 -3.20 16.22 11.16
C CYS A 24 -4.29 15.27 10.61
N TYR A 25 -5.20 15.80 9.79
CA TYR A 25 -6.23 15.04 9.08
C TYR A 25 -6.32 15.50 7.61
N PRO A 26 -6.13 14.60 6.64
CA PRO A 26 -5.79 13.19 6.80
C PRO A 26 -4.36 12.97 7.35
N CYS A 27 -4.20 11.92 8.16
CA CYS A 27 -2.94 11.42 8.66
C CYS A 27 -2.16 10.67 7.57
N ILE A 28 -0.85 10.50 7.74
CA ILE A 28 -0.03 9.64 6.85
C ILE A 28 -0.58 8.19 6.80
N PHE A 29 -1.16 7.72 7.90
CA PHE A 29 -1.82 6.42 7.95
C PHE A 29 -3.11 6.39 7.13
N ASP A 30 -3.90 7.47 7.12
CA ASP A 30 -5.11 7.55 6.29
C ASP A 30 -4.77 7.50 4.80
N TYR A 31 -3.67 8.15 4.40
CA TYR A 31 -3.15 8.05 3.03
C TYR A 31 -2.67 6.63 2.70
N TYR A 32 -2.00 5.97 3.64
CA TYR A 32 -1.58 4.58 3.50
C TYR A 32 -2.78 3.63 3.33
N ASP A 33 -3.81 3.78 4.14
CA ASP A 33 -5.02 2.95 4.07
C ASP A 33 -5.72 3.16 2.72
N THR A 34 -5.91 4.41 2.30
CA THR A 34 -6.48 4.74 0.98
C THR A 34 -5.67 4.15 -0.17
N ALA A 35 -4.34 4.22 -0.09
CA ALA A 35 -3.47 3.63 -1.10
C ALA A 35 -3.55 2.09 -1.11
N THR A 36 -3.68 1.48 0.07
CA THR A 36 -3.80 0.03 0.24
C THR A 36 -5.12 -0.46 -0.35
N GLU A 37 -6.24 0.20 -0.07
CA GLU A 37 -7.54 -0.13 -0.67
C GLU A 37 -7.51 -0.09 -2.20
N ARG A 38 -6.88 0.94 -2.79
CA ARG A 38 -6.71 1.04 -4.25
C ARG A 38 -5.85 -0.08 -4.81
N TRP A 39 -4.78 -0.43 -4.10
CA TRP A 39 -3.93 -1.55 -4.48
C TRP A 39 -4.69 -2.87 -4.43
N GLU A 40 -5.41 -3.15 -3.34
CA GLU A 40 -6.19 -4.37 -3.22
C GLU A 40 -7.26 -4.49 -4.31
N ALA A 41 -7.96 -3.38 -4.61
CA ALA A 41 -8.95 -3.35 -5.69
C ALA A 41 -8.31 -3.69 -7.05
N ARG A 42 -7.09 -3.18 -7.31
CA ARG A 42 -6.34 -3.49 -8.54
C ARG A 42 -5.91 -4.95 -8.59
N VAL A 43 -5.42 -5.51 -7.49
CA VAL A 43 -5.03 -6.93 -7.39
C VAL A 43 -6.24 -7.84 -7.62
N ARG A 44 -7.38 -7.55 -6.97
CA ARG A 44 -8.63 -8.30 -7.16
C ARG A 44 -9.12 -8.21 -8.61
N ALA A 45 -8.99 -7.05 -9.26
CA ALA A 45 -9.33 -6.88 -10.67
C ALA A 45 -8.43 -7.69 -11.63
N MET A 46 -7.23 -8.08 -11.18
CA MET A 46 -6.34 -9.02 -11.91
C MET A 46 -6.68 -10.50 -11.66
N GLY A 47 -7.67 -10.80 -10.80
CA GLY A 47 -8.04 -12.16 -10.44
C GLY A 47 -7.12 -12.80 -9.38
N LEU A 48 -6.37 -11.97 -8.66
CA LEU A 48 -5.44 -12.39 -7.60
C LEU A 48 -6.02 -12.08 -6.22
N ASP A 49 -5.53 -12.79 -5.20
CA ASP A 49 -5.83 -12.52 -3.80
C ASP A 49 -4.78 -11.55 -3.20
N PRO A 50 -5.17 -10.34 -2.75
CA PRO A 50 -4.23 -9.41 -2.12
C PRO A 50 -3.62 -9.93 -0.81
N GLU A 51 -4.31 -10.80 -0.07
CA GLU A 51 -3.76 -11.36 1.18
C GLU A 51 -2.66 -12.39 0.91
N ALA A 52 -2.66 -13.00 -0.28
CA ALA A 52 -1.62 -13.93 -0.72
C ALA A 52 -0.33 -13.23 -1.17
N ILE A 53 -0.34 -11.91 -1.36
CA ILE A 53 0.84 -11.13 -1.75
C ILE A 53 1.55 -10.65 -0.48
N PRO A 54 2.77 -11.14 -0.19
CA PRO A 54 3.48 -10.73 1.01
C PRO A 54 3.76 -9.22 0.97
N PRO A 55 3.69 -8.53 2.11
CA PRO A 55 4.16 -7.15 2.19
C PRO A 55 5.65 -7.11 1.83
N ASP A 56 6.03 -6.17 0.97
CA ASP A 56 7.42 -5.94 0.58
C ASP A 56 8.20 -5.54 1.86
N VAL A 57 9.03 -6.46 2.37
CA VAL A 57 9.92 -6.26 3.51
C VAL A 57 11.27 -5.79 2.98
N ASP A 58 11.30 -4.51 2.58
CA ASP A 58 12.54 -3.73 2.38
C ASP A 58 13.06 -3.18 3.71
#